data_AF-A0A2A5B7D9-F1
#
_entry.id   AF-A0A2A5B7D9-F1
#
_cell.length_a   1.000
_cell.length_b   1.000
_cell.length_c   1.000
_cell.angle_alpha   90.00
_cell.angle_beta   90.00
_cell.angle_gamma   90.00
#
_symmetry.space_group_name_H-M   'P 1'
#
loop_
_entity.id
_entity.type
_entity.pdbx_description
1 polymer ?
#
loop_
_entity_poly.entity_id
_entity_poly.type
_entity_poly.pdbx_seq_one_letter_code
_entity_poly.pdbx_strand_id
1 'polypeptide(L)'
;MPFREKKSWATIFALVIVFLPYYGFMFRAYHQPDPDFQYLITLAVYALAAFVLLEIILVLVARQLSPEDVGIPKDERDQLFAFRAARYAHVALISLMIVVTFLMIHTHAGNWGWGMLYLATIICSEILRASVLIVQYRRGY
;
A
#
# COMPACT_ATOMS: atom_id res chain seq x y z
N MET A 1 -11.93 15.70 -10.60
CA MET A 1 -10.94 15.34 -9.57
C MET A 1 -9.57 15.73 -10.07
N PRO A 2 -8.78 16.51 -9.31
CA PRO A 2 -7.40 16.84 -9.67
C PRO A 2 -6.58 15.58 -9.91
N PHE A 3 -5.61 15.62 -10.83
CA PHE A 3 -4.72 14.50 -11.15
C PHE A 3 -4.09 13.85 -9.89
N ARG A 4 -3.79 14.66 -8.88
CA ARG A 4 -3.18 14.21 -7.63
C ARG A 4 -4.14 13.39 -6.76
N GLU A 5 -5.42 13.74 -6.75
CA GLU A 5 -6.46 12.94 -6.10
C GLU A 5 -6.64 11.61 -6.86
N LYS A 6 -6.68 11.65 -8.20
CA LYS A 6 -6.76 10.44 -9.04
C LYS A 6 -5.59 9.50 -8.78
N LYS A 7 -4.37 10.03 -8.62
CA LYS A 7 -3.19 9.23 -8.27
C LYS A 7 -3.36 8.53 -6.92
N SER A 8 -3.83 9.22 -5.88
CA SER A 8 -4.05 8.58 -4.57
C SER A 8 -5.10 7.47 -4.64
N TRP A 9 -6.17 7.67 -5.41
CA TRP A 9 -7.15 6.61 -5.68
C TRP A 9 -6.55 5.43 -6.42
N ALA A 10 -5.70 5.68 -7.42
CA ALA A 10 -4.99 4.64 -8.16
C ALA A 10 -4.09 3.79 -7.25
N THR A 11 -3.35 4.41 -6.31
CA THR A 11 -2.53 3.68 -5.34
C THR A 11 -3.40 2.78 -4.45
N ILE A 12 -4.52 3.28 -3.89
CA ILE A 12 -5.43 2.44 -3.07
C ILE A 12 -5.98 1.28 -3.90
N PHE A 13 -6.45 1.57 -5.11
CA PHE A 13 -7.00 0.56 -6.01
C PHE A 13 -5.98 -0.53 -6.35
N ALA A 14 -4.74 -0.15 -6.67
CA ALA A 14 -3.65 -1.08 -6.96
C ALA A 14 -3.31 -1.95 -5.74
N LEU A 15 -3.22 -1.34 -4.54
CA LEU A 15 -2.97 -2.08 -3.31
C LEU A 15 -4.06 -3.11 -3.05
N VAL A 16 -5.33 -2.72 -3.17
CA VAL A 16 -6.47 -3.61 -2.90
C VAL A 16 -6.53 -4.74 -3.92
N ILE A 17 -6.43 -4.45 -5.22
CA ILE A 17 -6.57 -5.45 -6.28
C ILE A 17 -5.43 -6.47 -6.29
N VAL A 18 -4.21 -6.05 -5.95
CA VAL A 18 -3.07 -6.97 -5.97
C VAL A 18 -2.98 -7.73 -4.66
N PHE A 19 -3.07 -7.03 -3.53
CA PHE A 19 -2.80 -7.68 -2.26
C PHE A 19 -3.98 -8.48 -1.72
N LEU A 20 -5.26 -8.11 -1.97
CA LEU A 20 -6.37 -8.96 -1.49
C LEU A 20 -6.33 -10.38 -2.08
N PRO A 21 -6.21 -10.59 -3.41
CA PRO A 21 -6.06 -11.93 -3.96
C PRO A 21 -4.79 -12.61 -3.47
N TYR A 22 -3.67 -11.88 -3.41
CA TYR A 22 -2.40 -12.41 -2.88
C TYR A 22 -2.55 -12.98 -1.46
N TYR A 23 -3.18 -12.25 -0.54
CA TYR A 23 -3.45 -12.74 0.81
C TYR A 23 -4.40 -13.94 0.80
N GLY A 24 -5.41 -13.94 -0.06
CA GLY A 24 -6.31 -15.09 -0.24
C GLY A 24 -5.58 -16.35 -0.71
N PHE A 25 -4.64 -16.23 -1.65
CA PHE A 25 -3.78 -17.33 -2.10
C PHE A 25 -2.79 -17.75 -1.01
N MET A 26 -2.14 -16.79 -0.36
CA MET A 26 -1.16 -17.04 0.69
C MET A 26 -1.76 -17.76 1.88
N PHE A 27 -2.99 -17.42 2.27
CA PHE A 27 -3.69 -18.10 3.35
C PHE A 27 -3.84 -19.60 3.05
N ARG A 28 -4.10 -19.97 1.79
CA ARG A 28 -4.21 -21.38 1.37
C ARG A 28 -2.85 -22.07 1.24
N ALA A 29 -1.86 -21.38 0.66
CA ALA A 29 -0.52 -21.93 0.43
C ALA A 29 0.25 -22.17 1.73
N TYR A 30 0.08 -21.30 2.73
CA TYR A 30 0.82 -21.37 3.98
C TYR A 30 0.37 -22.49 4.94
N HIS A 31 -0.90 -22.90 4.89
CA HIS A 31 -1.43 -23.98 5.75
C HIS A 31 -1.12 -25.40 5.24
N GLN A 32 -0.19 -25.53 4.28
CA GLN A 32 0.31 -26.84 3.85
C GLN A 32 1.35 -27.38 4.87
N PRO A 33 1.48 -28.71 5.04
CA PRO A 33 2.34 -29.30 6.08
C PRO A 33 3.82 -28.88 6.01
N ASP A 34 4.34 -28.69 4.81
CA ASP A 34 5.71 -28.22 4.54
C ASP A 34 5.68 -27.19 3.41
N PRO A 35 5.41 -25.91 3.70
CA PRO A 35 5.31 -24.91 2.67
C PRO A 35 6.70 -24.58 2.10
N ASP A 36 6.84 -24.65 0.78
CA ASP A 36 8.07 -24.27 0.10
C ASP A 36 8.30 -22.75 0.20
N PHE A 37 9.29 -22.37 1.02
CA PHE A 37 9.66 -20.97 1.22
C PHE A 37 10.11 -20.28 -0.07
N GLN A 38 10.77 -20.99 -0.99
CA GLN A 38 11.20 -20.41 -2.27
C GLN A 38 9.98 -20.07 -3.13
N TYR A 39 8.99 -20.95 -3.19
CA TYR A 39 7.72 -20.69 -3.85
C TYR A 39 6.98 -19.48 -3.24
N LEU A 40 6.91 -19.42 -1.92
CA LEU A 40 6.26 -18.33 -1.18
C LEU A 40 6.93 -16.97 -1.43
N ILE A 41 8.26 -16.91 -1.38
CA ILE A 41 9.03 -15.70 -1.72
C ILE A 41 8.77 -15.30 -3.18
N THR A 42 8.78 -16.26 -4.09
CA THR A 42 8.53 -16.01 -5.52
C THR A 42 7.15 -15.38 -5.73
N LEU A 43 6.12 -15.88 -5.04
CA LEU A 43 4.77 -15.34 -5.11
C LEU A 43 4.68 -13.91 -4.52
N ALA A 44 5.42 -13.61 -3.44
CA ALA A 44 5.53 -12.26 -2.89
C ALA A 44 6.21 -11.29 -3.86
N VAL A 45 7.29 -11.72 -4.53
CA VAL A 45 7.99 -10.94 -5.56
C VAL A 45 7.06 -10.66 -6.75
N TYR A 46 6.31 -11.66 -7.21
CA TYR A 46 5.34 -11.47 -8.29
C TYR A 46 4.21 -10.53 -7.89
N ALA A 47 3.71 -10.60 -6.66
CA ALA A 47 2.71 -9.64 -6.18
C ALA A 47 3.28 -8.21 -6.16
N LEU A 48 4.50 -8.02 -5.66
CA LEU A 48 5.13 -6.70 -5.66
C LEU A 48 5.36 -6.17 -7.08
N ALA A 49 5.84 -7.01 -7.99
CA ALA A 49 6.02 -6.64 -9.40
C ALA A 49 4.68 -6.29 -10.06
N ALA A 50 3.62 -7.07 -9.83
CA ALA A 50 2.28 -6.79 -10.33
C ALA A 50 1.72 -5.47 -9.78
N PHE A 51 1.95 -5.18 -8.50
CA PHE A 51 1.58 -3.89 -7.88
C PHE A 51 2.28 -2.72 -8.57
N VAL A 52 3.60 -2.78 -8.73
CA VAL A 52 4.37 -1.70 -9.37
C VAL A 52 3.93 -1.50 -10.83
N LEU A 53 3.75 -2.58 -11.58
CA LEU A 53 3.29 -2.52 -12.97
C LEU A 53 1.89 -1.90 -13.07
N LEU A 54 0.96 -2.34 -12.22
CA LEU A 54 -0.40 -1.81 -12.19
C LEU A 54 -0.41 -0.34 -11.80
N GLU A 55 0.39 0.07 -10.80
CA GLU A 55 0.49 1.47 -10.39
C GLU A 55 1.03 2.35 -11.52
N ILE A 56 2.07 1.90 -12.23
CA ILE A 56 2.60 2.62 -13.41
C ILE A 56 1.50 2.80 -14.46
N ILE A 57 0.78 1.73 -14.81
CA ILE A 57 -0.31 1.76 -15.80
C ILE A 57 -1.39 2.75 -15.37
N LEU A 58 -1.87 2.66 -14.13
CA LEU A 58 -2.93 3.53 -13.62
C LEU A 58 -2.50 5.00 -13.56
N VAL A 59 -1.25 5.29 -13.20
CA VAL A 59 -0.72 6.65 -13.21
C VAL A 59 -0.62 7.21 -14.62
N LEU A 60 -0.19 6.39 -15.60
CA LEU A 60 -0.16 6.79 -17.02
C LEU A 60 -1.56 7.05 -17.57
N VAL A 61 -2.52 6.18 -17.26
CA VAL A 61 -3.93 6.37 -17.64
C VAL A 61 -4.50 7.63 -16.97
N ALA A 62 -4.24 7.84 -15.68
CA ALA A 62 -4.69 9.03 -14.97
C ALA A 62 -4.10 10.32 -15.58
N ARG A 63 -2.86 10.27 -16.09
CA ARG A 63 -2.24 11.40 -16.82
C ARG A 63 -2.95 11.68 -18.14
N GLN A 64 -3.23 10.65 -18.92
CA GLN A 64 -3.93 10.81 -20.21
C GLN A 64 -5.35 11.35 -20.03
N LEU A 65 -6.03 11.01 -18.93
CA LEU A 65 -7.37 11.48 -18.58
C LEU A 65 -7.40 12.86 -17.89
N SER A 66 -6.24 13.48 -17.64
CA SER A 66 -6.11 14.82 -17.03
C SER A 66 -4.96 15.59 -17.69
N PRO A 67 -4.98 15.83 -19.01
CA PRO A 67 -3.89 16.50 -19.72
C PRO A 67 -3.68 17.95 -19.24
N GLU A 68 -4.74 18.61 -18.78
CA GLU A 68 -4.73 20.00 -18.28
C GLU A 68 -3.91 20.17 -17.00
N ASP A 69 -3.78 19.11 -16.19
CA ASP A 69 -2.98 19.09 -14.96
C ASP A 69 -1.50 18.74 -15.23
N VAL A 70 -1.14 18.42 -16.48
CA VAL A 70 0.21 17.99 -16.85
C VAL A 70 1.13 19.20 -16.89
N GLY A 71 2.10 19.22 -15.97
CA GLY A 71 3.13 20.26 -15.91
C GLY A 71 2.88 21.36 -14.87
N ILE A 72 1.76 21.32 -14.15
CA ILE A 72 1.54 22.23 -13.02
C ILE A 72 2.56 21.91 -11.92
N PRO A 73 3.47 22.84 -11.55
CA PRO A 73 4.46 22.60 -10.53
C PRO A 73 3.79 22.32 -9.16
N LYS A 74 4.52 21.62 -8.29
CA LYS A 74 4.06 21.37 -6.91
C LYS A 74 3.97 22.68 -6.15
N ASP A 75 2.74 23.09 -5.83
CA ASP A 75 2.47 24.17 -4.90
C ASP A 75 2.94 23.81 -3.47
N GLU A 76 3.24 24.81 -2.65
CA GLU A 76 3.59 24.64 -1.23
C GLU A 76 2.49 23.88 -0.48
N ARG A 77 1.23 24.13 -0.84
CA ARG A 77 0.07 23.40 -0.31
C ARG A 77 0.17 21.90 -0.54
N ASP A 78 0.53 21.47 -1.74
CA ASP A 78 0.64 20.05 -2.07
C ASP A 78 1.77 19.37 -1.30
N GLN A 79 2.85 20.11 -1.01
CA GLN A 79 3.95 19.64 -0.18
C GLN A 79 3.49 19.47 1.27
N LEU A 80 2.74 20.43 1.80
CA LEU A 80 2.16 20.35 3.15
C LEU A 80 1.21 19.15 3.29
N PHE A 81 0.37 18.90 2.28
CA PHE A 81 -0.53 17.73 2.26
C PHE A 81 0.27 16.42 2.28
N ALA A 82 1.28 16.33 1.41
CA ALA A 82 2.17 15.17 1.36
C ALA A 82 2.89 14.94 2.70
N PHE A 83 3.39 15.99 3.34
CA PHE A 83 4.05 15.90 4.63
C PHE A 83 3.11 15.42 5.75
N ARG A 84 1.91 16.01 5.84
CA ARG A 84 0.90 15.58 6.82
C ARG A 84 0.47 14.13 6.61
N ALA A 85 0.17 13.75 5.37
CA ALA A 85 -0.20 12.38 5.02
C ALA A 85 0.93 11.38 5.36
N ALA A 86 2.18 11.72 5.05
CA ALA A 86 3.34 10.91 5.39
C ALA A 86 3.51 10.78 6.92
N ARG A 87 3.30 11.86 7.68
CA ARG A 87 3.35 11.81 9.15
C ARG A 87 2.32 10.84 9.72
N TYR A 88 1.07 10.92 9.28
CA TYR A 88 0.03 9.98 9.73
C TYR A 88 0.36 8.53 9.37
N ALA A 89 0.79 8.30 8.13
CA ALA A 89 1.18 6.97 7.66
C ALA A 89 2.36 6.40 8.44
N HIS A 90 3.36 7.23 8.75
CA HIS A 90 4.54 6.81 9.47
C HIS A 90 4.23 6.46 10.94
N VAL A 91 3.44 7.30 11.61
CA VAL A 91 2.96 6.99 12.97
C VAL A 91 2.16 5.70 12.97
N ALA A 92 1.22 5.53 12.02
CA ALA A 92 0.45 4.30 11.90
C ALA A 92 1.33 3.08 11.62
N LEU A 93 2.31 3.19 10.73
CA LEU A 93 3.24 2.11 10.43
C LEU A 93 4.00 1.67 11.69
N ILE A 94 4.60 2.61 12.42
CA ILE A 94 5.34 2.30 13.65
C ILE A 94 4.42 1.69 14.70
N SER A 95 3.23 2.25 14.92
CA SER A 95 2.27 1.70 15.88
C SER A 95 1.83 0.28 15.50
N LEU A 96 1.53 0.05 14.22
CA LEU A 96 1.16 -1.28 13.72
C LEU A 96 2.33 -2.26 13.81
N MET A 97 3.55 -1.86 13.48
CA MET A 97 4.77 -2.66 13.67
C MET A 97 4.90 -3.14 15.11
N ILE A 98 4.76 -2.24 16.08
CA ILE A 98 4.88 -2.56 17.51
C ILE A 98 3.79 -3.54 17.92
N VAL A 99 2.53 -3.28 17.56
CA VAL A 99 1.39 -4.16 17.89
C VAL A 99 1.59 -5.55 17.30
N VAL A 100 1.96 -5.63 16.01
CA VAL A 100 2.18 -6.89 15.32
C VAL A 100 3.34 -7.66 15.94
N THR A 101 4.48 -7.00 16.21
CA THR A 101 5.63 -7.62 16.87
C THR A 101 5.26 -8.17 18.25
N PHE A 102 4.52 -7.39 19.04
CA PHE A 102 4.10 -7.80 20.37
C PHE A 102 3.16 -9.02 20.32
N LEU A 103 2.17 -9.02 19.43
CA LEU A 103 1.27 -10.17 19.24
C LEU A 103 2.03 -11.42 18.78
N MET A 104 3.04 -11.27 17.91
CA MET A 104 3.84 -12.38 17.41
C MET A 104 4.62 -13.10 18.50
N ILE A 105 5.21 -12.35 19.44
CA ILE A 105 5.98 -12.92 20.55
C ILE A 105 5.11 -13.90 21.38
N HIS A 106 3.81 -13.66 21.47
CA HIS A 106 2.91 -14.43 22.32
C HIS A 106 2.14 -15.54 21.59
N THR A 107 2.12 -15.52 20.25
CA THR A 107 1.29 -16.44 19.45
C THR A 107 2.09 -17.53 18.74
N HIS A 108 3.42 -17.52 18.85
CA HIS A 108 4.33 -18.50 18.24
C HIS A 108 3.99 -18.83 16.77
N ALA A 109 3.60 -17.81 16.00
CA ALA A 109 3.34 -17.98 14.57
C ALA A 109 4.60 -18.57 13.89
N GLY A 110 4.46 -19.30 12.77
CA GLY A 110 5.61 -19.74 11.98
C GLY A 110 6.22 -18.60 11.18
N ASN A 111 7.54 -18.64 10.91
CA ASN A 111 8.34 -17.53 10.33
C ASN A 111 7.71 -16.81 9.13
N TRP A 112 6.99 -17.51 8.25
CA TRP A 112 6.33 -16.88 7.09
C TRP A 112 5.10 -16.05 7.46
N GLY A 113 4.30 -16.49 8.43
CA GLY A 113 3.19 -15.70 8.98
C GLY A 113 3.67 -14.34 9.51
N TRP A 114 4.94 -14.24 9.89
CA TRP A 114 5.54 -13.01 10.37
C TRP A 114 5.70 -12.02 9.24
N GLY A 115 6.35 -12.44 8.15
CA GLY A 115 6.52 -11.63 6.96
C GLY A 115 5.20 -11.12 6.39
N MET A 116 4.15 -11.95 6.41
CA MET A 116 2.82 -11.56 5.92
C MET A 116 2.19 -10.45 6.75
N LEU A 117 2.27 -10.52 8.08
CA LEU A 117 1.72 -9.46 8.93
C LEU A 117 2.54 -8.16 8.81
N TYR A 118 3.87 -8.23 8.70
CA TYR A 118 4.69 -7.06 8.41
C TYR A 118 4.31 -6.40 7.08
N LEU A 119 4.15 -7.18 6.02
CA LEU A 119 3.68 -6.66 4.74
C LEU A 119 2.28 -6.03 4.85
N ALA A 120 1.37 -6.63 5.63
CA ALA A 120 0.01 -6.11 5.81
C ALA A 120 0.01 -4.71 6.43
N THR A 121 0.83 -4.49 7.46
CA THR A 121 0.94 -3.17 8.09
C THR A 121 1.52 -2.10 7.17
N ILE A 122 2.49 -2.45 6.31
CA ILE A 122 3.04 -1.54 5.28
C ILE A 122 1.91 -1.12 4.34
N ILE A 123 1.12 -2.08 3.85
CA ILE A 123 -0.02 -1.82 2.98
C ILE A 123 -1.07 -0.95 3.68
N CYS A 124 -1.43 -1.26 4.93
CA CYS A 124 -2.37 -0.46 5.71
C CYS A 124 -1.87 0.99 5.90
N SER A 125 -0.58 1.18 6.15
CA SER A 125 0.01 2.51 6.29
C SER A 125 -0.04 3.31 4.99
N GLU A 126 0.16 2.65 3.84
CA GLU A 126 0.11 3.30 2.54
C GLU A 126 -1.34 3.62 2.12
N ILE A 127 -2.29 2.73 2.43
CA ILE A 127 -3.72 3.02 2.26
C ILE A 127 -4.12 4.23 3.10
N LEU A 128 -3.65 4.31 4.35
CA LEU A 128 -3.92 5.47 5.21
C LEU A 128 -3.32 6.75 4.61
N ARG A 129 -2.07 6.71 4.14
CA ARG A 129 -1.41 7.84 3.46
C ARG A 129 -2.25 8.36 2.30
N ALA A 130 -2.64 7.47 1.40
CA ALA A 130 -3.43 7.82 0.22
C ALA A 130 -4.83 8.32 0.60
N SER A 131 -5.46 7.73 1.62
CA SER A 131 -6.76 8.16 2.14
C SER A 131 -6.71 9.56 2.72
N VAL A 132 -5.68 9.89 3.50
CA VAL A 132 -5.47 11.25 4.04
C VAL A 132 -5.30 12.26 2.91
N LEU A 133 -4.52 11.93 1.88
CA LEU A 133 -4.36 12.79 0.70
C LEU A 133 -5.70 13.06 0.01
N ILE A 134 -6.51 12.02 -0.21
CA ILE A 134 -7.84 12.17 -0.83
C ILE A 134 -8.72 13.11 0.01
N VAL A 135 -8.75 12.92 1.33
CA VAL A 135 -9.53 13.78 2.23
C VAL A 135 -9.06 15.23 2.18
N GLN A 136 -7.74 15.47 2.17
CA GLN A 136 -7.16 16.81 2.08
C GLN A 136 -7.50 17.50 0.76
N TYR A 137 -7.35 16.80 -0.38
CA TYR A 137 -7.71 17.35 -1.70
C TYR A 137 -9.20 17.66 -1.82
N ARG A 138 -10.08 16.87 -1.18
CA ARG A 138 -11.53 17.12 -1.17
C ARG A 138 -11.96 18.25 -0.25
N ARG A 139 -11.27 18.41 0.89
CA ARG A 139 -11.59 19.45 1.89
C ARG A 139 -10.91 20.78 1.62
N GLY A 140 -9.88 20.82 0.76
CA GLY A 140 -9.14 22.04 0.44
C GLY A 140 -8.19 22.54 1.55
N TYR A 141 -7.88 21.71 2.56
CA TYR A 141 -7.06 22.02 3.74
C TYR A 141 -5.97 20.99 4.04
#